data_AF-A0A2Z7AH22-F1
#
_entry.id   AF-A0A2Z7AH22-F1
#
_cell.length_a   1.000
_cell.length_b   1.000
_cell.length_c   1.000
_cell.angle_alpha   90.00
_cell.angle_beta   90.00
_cell.angle_gamma   90.00
#
_symmetry.space_group_name_H-M   'P 1'
#
loop_
_entity.id
_entity.type
_entity.pdbx_description
1 polymer ?
#
loop_
_entity_poly.entity_id
_entity_poly.type
_entity_poly.pdbx_seq_one_letter_code
_entity_poly.pdbx_strand_id
1 'polypeptide(L)'
;MDLLSLPMSERLNLDGKKKAEYVRTLHEKVRANIENKIQQYTRQANKGKKKVNFEPGDWVWLHLKKERFPEKRRSKLLPRGDGPFQVLERINDNAYKLDLPGE
;
A
#
# COMPACT_ATOMS: atom_id res chain seq x y z
N MET A 1 10.44 7.03 17.90
CA MET A 1 9.42 8.07 17.67
C MET A 1 9.93 9.32 18.34
N ASP A 2 10.47 10.25 17.55
CA ASP A 2 11.05 11.47 18.10
C ASP A 2 9.92 12.47 18.36
N LEU A 3 9.44 12.51 19.61
CA LEU A 3 8.43 13.45 20.09
C LEU A 3 9.12 14.76 20.48
N LEU A 4 9.79 15.41 19.52
CA LEU A 4 10.36 16.74 19.77
C LEU A 4 9.22 17.65 20.22
N SER A 5 9.33 18.12 21.46
CA SER A 5 8.40 19.09 22.01
C SER A 5 8.48 20.35 21.15
N LEU A 6 7.32 20.81 20.67
CA LEU A 6 7.24 22.08 19.95
C LEU A 6 7.89 23.18 20.79
N PRO A 7 8.68 24.08 20.19
CA PRO A 7 9.43 25.09 20.92
C PRO A 7 8.49 25.87 21.85
N MET A 8 8.77 25.79 23.15
CA MET A 8 7.90 26.32 24.20
C MET A 8 7.84 27.86 24.21
N SER A 9 8.79 28.53 23.56
CA SER A 9 8.96 29.99 23.63
C SER A 9 7.79 30.77 23.01
N GLU A 10 7.12 30.26 21.99
CA GLU A 10 5.95 30.92 21.37
C GLU A 10 4.66 30.79 22.19
N ARG A 11 4.61 29.88 23.18
CA ARG A 11 3.38 29.50 23.90
C ARG A 11 3.07 30.33 25.14
N LEU A 12 4.05 31.04 25.68
CA LEU A 12 3.95 31.58 27.04
C LEU A 12 3.15 32.90 27.13
N ASN A 13 2.82 33.56 26.00
CA ASN A 13 2.11 34.86 26.01
C ASN A 13 1.23 35.09 24.76
N LEU A 14 0.28 34.19 24.46
CA LEU A 14 -0.72 34.40 23.39
C LEU A 14 -2.15 34.38 23.95
N ASP A 15 -2.95 35.38 23.59
CA ASP A 15 -4.39 35.44 23.88
C ASP A 15 -5.12 34.19 23.32
N GLY A 16 -6.21 33.76 23.95
CA GLY A 16 -6.87 32.48 23.68
C GLY A 16 -7.30 32.33 22.21
N LYS A 17 -7.75 33.41 21.58
CA LYS A 17 -8.11 33.43 20.15
C LYS A 17 -6.89 33.23 19.25
N LYS A 18 -5.79 33.95 19.52
CA LYS A 18 -4.52 33.82 18.77
C LYS A 18 -3.92 32.43 18.90
N LYS A 19 -4.05 31.82 20.09
CA LYS A 19 -3.61 30.43 20.33
C LYS A 19 -4.39 29.42 19.49
N ALA A 20 -5.70 29.59 19.36
CA ALA A 20 -6.54 28.71 18.54
C ALA A 20 -6.19 28.80 17.04
N GLU A 21 -5.99 30.02 16.52
CA GLU A 21 -5.53 30.23 15.15
C GLU A 21 -4.16 29.61 14.90
N TYR A 22 -3.21 29.81 15.83
CA TYR A 22 -1.90 29.17 15.75
C TYR A 22 -1.99 27.64 15.67
N VAL A 23 -2.77 27.01 16.54
CA VAL A 23 -2.97 25.55 16.53
C VAL A 23 -3.59 25.07 15.21
N ARG A 24 -4.56 25.80 14.64
CA ARG A 24 -5.12 25.47 13.32
C ARG A 24 -4.05 25.49 12.23
N THR A 25 -3.27 26.58 12.14
CA THR A 25 -2.21 26.70 11.13
C THR A 25 -1.11 25.63 11.32
N LEU A 26 -0.82 25.25 12.56
CA LEU A 26 0.12 24.18 12.87
C LEU A 26 -0.40 22.83 12.37
N HIS A 27 -1.68 22.50 12.62
CA HIS A 27 -2.28 21.27 12.11
C HIS A 27 -2.28 21.20 10.58
N GLU A 28 -2.55 22.32 9.91
CA GLU A 28 -2.46 22.42 8.45
C GLU A 28 -1.04 22.13 7.95
N LYS A 29 -0.02 22.74 8.57
CA LYS A 29 1.40 22.48 8.25
C LYS A 29 1.78 21.03 8.49
N VAL A 30 1.37 20.44 9.61
CA VAL A 30 1.65 19.03 9.94
C VAL A 30 1.00 18.10 8.91
N ARG A 31 -0.25 18.34 8.53
CA ARG A 31 -0.95 17.56 7.51
C ARG A 31 -0.20 17.59 6.17
N ALA A 32 0.14 18.80 5.70
CA ALA A 32 0.91 18.97 4.47
C ALA A 32 2.27 18.25 4.52
N ASN A 33 2.98 18.32 5.65
CA ASN A 33 4.25 17.62 5.82
C ASN A 33 4.10 16.10 5.77
N ILE A 34 3.06 15.54 6.40
CA ILE A 34 2.77 14.10 6.36
C ILE A 34 2.46 13.66 4.93
N GLU A 35 1.60 14.38 4.22
CA GLU A 35 1.25 14.06 2.83
C GLU A 35 2.48 14.09 1.92
N ASN A 36 3.32 15.12 2.03
CA ASN A 36 4.57 15.23 1.29
C ASN A 36 5.52 14.06 1.58
N LYS A 37 5.65 13.65 2.85
CA LYS A 37 6.48 12.51 3.25
C LYS A 37 5.94 11.18 2.75
N ILE A 38 4.61 10.98 2.81
CA ILE A 38 3.96 9.79 2.23
C ILE A 38 4.25 9.74 0.73
N GLN A 39 4.03 10.82 0.00
CA GLN A 39 4.30 10.87 -1.44
C GLN A 39 5.77 10.59 -1.77
N GLN A 40 6.71 11.19 -1.03
CA GLN A 40 8.14 10.94 -1.20
C GLN A 40 8.46 9.46 -0.99
N TYR A 41 7.96 8.86 0.10
CA TYR A 41 8.15 7.46 0.41
C TYR A 41 7.56 6.55 -0.66
N THR A 42 6.31 6.81 -1.10
CA THR A 42 5.65 6.06 -2.17
C THR A 42 6.45 6.13 -3.48
N ARG A 43 6.93 7.31 -3.88
CA ARG A 43 7.76 7.48 -5.08
C ARG A 43 9.06 6.69 -4.99
N GLN A 44 9.74 6.73 -3.83
CA GLN A 44 10.99 6.01 -3.64
C GLN A 44 10.80 4.49 -3.62
N ALA A 45 9.81 4.01 -2.86
CA ALA A 45 9.49 2.59 -2.74
C ALA A 45 8.99 1.97 -4.07
N ASN A 46 8.35 2.77 -4.93
CA ASN A 46 7.81 2.32 -6.22
C ASN A 46 8.69 2.68 -7.42
N LYS A 47 9.87 3.31 -7.23
CA LYS A 47 10.74 3.79 -8.33
C LYS A 47 11.09 2.71 -9.37
N GLY A 48 11.23 1.45 -8.95
CA GLY A 48 11.54 0.31 -9.83
C GLY A 48 10.36 -0.64 -10.08
N LYS A 49 9.16 -0.33 -9.59
CA LYS A 49 8.00 -1.21 -9.73
C LYS A 49 7.15 -0.78 -10.92
N LYS A 50 6.90 -1.70 -11.84
CA LYS A 50 5.92 -1.49 -12.91
C LYS A 50 4.53 -1.79 -12.37
N LYS A 51 3.59 -0.87 -12.57
CA LYS A 51 2.17 -1.13 -12.31
C LYS A 51 1.66 -2.12 -13.36
N VAL A 52 1.24 -3.29 -12.92
CA VAL A 52 0.64 -4.33 -13.77
C VAL A 52 -0.74 -4.60 -13.21
N ASN A 53 -1.75 -4.17 -13.95
CA ASN A 53 -3.14 -4.39 -13.64
C ASN A 53 -3.71 -5.33 -14.69
N PHE A 54 -4.54 -6.27 -14.26
CA PHE A 54 -5.23 -7.21 -15.14
C PHE A 54 -6.69 -6.78 -15.28
N GLU A 55 -7.26 -6.95 -16.46
CA GLU A 55 -8.68 -6.71 -16.68
C GLU A 55 -9.43 -8.05 -16.77
N PRO A 56 -10.74 -8.07 -16.48
CA PRO A 56 -11.57 -9.24 -16.73
C PRO A 56 -11.43 -9.72 -18.18
N GLY A 57 -11.15 -11.01 -18.36
CA GLY A 57 -10.88 -11.63 -19.65
C GLY A 57 -9.40 -11.93 -19.91
N ASP A 58 -8.48 -11.30 -19.17
CA ASP A 58 -7.04 -11.58 -19.27
C ASP A 58 -6.69 -12.98 -18.77
N TRP A 59 -5.70 -13.60 -19.42
CA TRP A 59 -5.16 -14.90 -19.02
C TRP A 59 -3.90 -14.72 -18.18
N VAL A 60 -3.91 -15.28 -16.97
CA VAL A 60 -2.84 -15.13 -15.99
C VAL A 60 -2.36 -16.48 -15.48
N TRP A 61 -1.06 -16.58 -15.17
CA TRP A 61 -0.48 -17.75 -14.54
C TRP A 61 -0.48 -17.59 -13.02
N LEU A 62 -0.85 -18.64 -12.30
CA LEU A 62 -0.87 -18.62 -10.84
C LEU A 62 0.49 -18.99 -10.25
N HIS A 63 1.05 -18.12 -9.42
CA HIS A 63 2.28 -18.43 -8.70
C HIS A 63 2.02 -19.26 -7.45
N LEU A 64 2.35 -20.55 -7.50
CA LEU A 64 2.17 -21.49 -6.39
C LEU A 64 3.33 -21.39 -5.40
N LYS A 65 3.06 -20.96 -4.15
CA LYS A 65 4.02 -21.00 -3.04
C LYS A 65 3.80 -22.24 -2.17
N LYS A 66 4.87 -22.98 -1.86
CA LYS A 66 4.81 -24.21 -1.05
C LYS A 66 4.10 -24.04 0.30
N GLU A 67 4.34 -22.92 0.98
CA GLU A 67 3.71 -22.59 2.27
C GLU A 67 2.18 -22.45 2.18
N ARG A 68 1.65 -22.02 1.03
CA ARG A 68 0.21 -21.80 0.83
C ARG A 68 -0.47 -22.95 0.09
N PHE A 69 0.25 -23.62 -0.81
CA PHE A 69 -0.23 -24.71 -1.65
C PHE A 69 0.69 -25.93 -1.50
N PRO A 70 0.68 -26.61 -0.33
CA PRO A 70 1.55 -27.75 -0.10
C PRO A 70 1.23 -28.93 -1.04
N GLU A 71 -0.05 -29.16 -1.35
CA GLU A 71 -0.50 -30.26 -2.21
C GLU A 71 -0.11 -30.07 -3.67
N LYS A 72 -0.26 -28.85 -4.20
CA LYS A 72 0.14 -28.53 -5.58
C LYS A 72 1.66 -28.40 -5.74
N ARG A 73 2.37 -27.95 -4.69
CA ARG A 73 3.84 -27.75 -4.70
C ARG A 73 4.57 -28.54 -3.62
N ARG A 74 4.53 -29.87 -3.74
CA ARG A 74 5.12 -30.81 -2.77
C ARG A 74 6.64 -30.85 -2.80
N SER A 75 7.26 -30.71 -3.98
CA SER A 75 8.70 -30.83 -4.17
C SER A 75 9.32 -29.57 -4.78
N LYS A 76 10.65 -29.47 -4.70
CA LYS A 76 11.41 -28.33 -5.25
C LYS A 76 11.45 -28.33 -6.78
N LEU A 77 11.34 -29.50 -7.41
CA LEU A 77 11.42 -29.69 -8.86
C LEU A 77 10.08 -29.47 -9.58
N LEU A 78 8.96 -29.46 -8.85
CA LEU A 78 7.67 -29.13 -9.45
C LEU A 78 7.63 -27.68 -9.94
N PRO A 79 6.86 -27.40 -11.02
CA PRO A 79 6.73 -26.06 -11.58
C PRO A 79 6.19 -25.07 -10.53
N ARG A 80 6.59 -23.80 -10.67
CA ARG A 80 6.15 -22.73 -9.79
C ARG A 80 4.85 -22.07 -10.24
N GLY A 81 4.55 -22.16 -11.53
CA GLY A 81 3.34 -21.65 -12.14
C GLY A 81 2.34 -22.78 -12.33
N ASP A 82 1.10 -22.56 -11.94
CA ASP A 82 -0.05 -23.31 -12.45
C ASP A 82 -0.64 -22.53 -13.64
N GLY A 83 -1.34 -23.24 -14.53
CA GLY A 83 -1.67 -22.84 -15.90
C GLY A 83 -2.33 -21.46 -16.13
N PRO A 84 -2.71 -21.15 -17.38
CA PRO A 84 -3.40 -19.91 -17.68
C PRO A 84 -4.85 -20.01 -17.18
N PHE A 85 -5.20 -19.14 -16.23
CA PHE A 85 -6.56 -18.94 -15.75
C PHE A 85 -7.09 -17.59 -16.21
N GLN A 86 -8.39 -17.54 -16.50
CA GLN A 86 -9.01 -16.29 -16.88
C GLN A 86 -9.40 -15.48 -15.65
N VAL A 87 -9.13 -14.17 -15.69
CA VAL A 87 -9.64 -13.22 -14.69
C VAL A 87 -11.13 -12.99 -14.95
N LEU A 88 -11.97 -13.35 -13.98
CA LEU A 88 -13.42 -13.13 -14.05
C LEU A 88 -13.80 -11.71 -13.62
N GLU A 89 -13.18 -11.24 -12.54
CA GLU A 89 -13.54 -9.97 -11.92
C GLU A 89 -12.32 -9.37 -11.21
N ARG A 90 -12.21 -8.05 -11.24
CA ARG A 90 -11.20 -7.28 -10.51
C ARG A 90 -11.82 -6.64 -9.28
N ILE A 91 -11.38 -7.09 -8.10
CA ILE A 91 -11.83 -6.55 -6.81
C ILE A 91 -11.01 -5.30 -6.45
N ASN A 92 -9.68 -5.36 -6.64
CA ASN A 92 -8.74 -4.26 -6.41
C ASN A 92 -7.55 -4.38 -7.37
N ASP A 93 -6.67 -3.38 -7.44
CA ASP A 93 -5.41 -3.43 -8.23
C ASP A 93 -4.52 -4.66 -7.90
N ASN A 94 -4.68 -5.25 -6.71
CA ASN A 94 -3.87 -6.36 -6.22
C ASN A 94 -4.65 -7.69 -6.09
N ALA A 95 -5.98 -7.67 -6.26
CA ALA A 95 -6.85 -8.80 -5.93
C ALA A 95 -7.86 -9.05 -7.04
N TYR A 96 -7.87 -10.28 -7.52
CA TYR A 96 -8.60 -10.72 -8.70
C TYR A 96 -9.33 -12.04 -8.41
N LYS A 97 -10.51 -12.19 -8.98
CA LYS A 97 -11.25 -13.45 -8.98
C LYS A 97 -10.90 -14.22 -10.25
N LEU A 98 -10.46 -15.46 -10.10
CA LEU A 98 -10.06 -16.32 -11.21
C LEU A 98 -11.07 -17.45 -11.39
N ASP A 99 -11.22 -17.92 -12.62
CA ASP A 99 -11.94 -19.16 -12.91
C ASP A 99 -11.01 -20.35 -12.70
N LEU A 100 -11.11 -20.99 -11.54
CA LEU A 100 -10.39 -22.21 -11.23
C LEU A 100 -11.32 -23.39 -11.50
N PRO A 101 -10.91 -24.39 -12.32
CA PRO A 101 -11.68 -25.61 -12.42
C PRO A 101 -11.78 -26.22 -11.02
N GLY A 102 -13.01 -26.54 -10.60
CA GLY A 102 -13.27 -27.19 -9.33
C GLY A 102 -12.44 -28.46 -9.20
N GLU A 103 -12.01 -28.75 -7.97
CA GLU A 103 -11.36 -30.02 -7.61
C GLU A 103 -12.36 -31.17 -7.60
#